data_AF-A0A517T479-F1
#
_entry.id   AF-A0A517T479-F1
#
_cell.length_a   1.000
_cell.length_b   1.000
_cell.length_c   1.000
_cell.angle_alpha   90.00
_cell.angle_beta   90.00
_cell.angle_gamma   90.00
#
_symmetry.space_group_name_H-M   'P 1'
#
loop_
_entity.id
_entity.type
_entity.pdbx_description
1 polymer ?
#
loop_
_entity_poly.entity_id
_entity_poly.type
_entity_poly.pdbx_seq_one_letter_code
_entity_poly.pdbx_strand_id
1 'polypeptide(L)'
;MGGNLGSMDETFRRALELLPSHGIEVAAVSSLYESAPMGFEAGQPFLNAAAEISVTCTAHECLAILQQLEDTLGRVRHTHWGPRTIDLDLGLFGDEVHHTAELIVPHPACSYRRFAIDPLVEIAPDFVHPVMGKELRSIQKSLLARPLPIVISGFNQKEQQQIQQLILTEFPEVDLRPQNQSEAAIFLQAGGNPRTTPPDCRMISFDDVPGDTIEACKAILSAATLAPHIRHNRFFPNISSK
;
A
#
# COMPACT_ATOMS: atom_id res chain seq x y z
N MET A 1 0.15 3.58 -8.30
CA MET A 1 1.26 4.14 -9.10
C MET A 1 2.33 4.68 -8.16
N GLY A 2 3.59 4.33 -8.34
CA GLY A 2 4.70 4.79 -7.50
C GLY A 2 6.02 4.91 -8.28
N GLY A 3 6.90 5.83 -7.93
CA GLY A 3 8.20 5.96 -8.62
C GLY A 3 9.07 7.08 -8.05
N ASN A 4 10.37 7.05 -8.35
CA ASN A 4 11.32 8.07 -7.88
C ASN A 4 12.49 8.36 -8.83
N LEU A 5 12.46 7.87 -10.08
CA LEU A 5 13.53 8.09 -11.06
C LEU A 5 13.10 8.92 -12.27
N GLY A 6 13.62 10.13 -12.38
CA GLY A 6 13.32 11.04 -13.50
C GLY A 6 12.06 11.88 -13.25
N SER A 7 11.36 12.25 -14.32
CA SER A 7 10.20 13.14 -14.26
C SER A 7 8.92 12.37 -13.93
N MET A 8 8.62 12.22 -12.64
CA MET A 8 7.48 11.42 -12.17
C MET A 8 6.11 11.93 -12.65
N ASP A 9 5.93 13.25 -12.71
CA ASP A 9 4.72 13.86 -13.29
C ASP A 9 4.49 13.40 -14.73
N GLU A 10 5.53 13.41 -15.57
CA GLU A 10 5.45 12.99 -16.97
C GLU A 10 5.27 11.48 -17.10
N THR A 11 5.98 10.69 -16.29
CA THR A 11 5.89 9.23 -16.28
C THR A 11 4.48 8.76 -15.90
N PHE A 12 3.88 9.34 -14.85
CA PHE A 12 2.52 8.99 -14.44
C PHE A 12 1.48 9.44 -15.48
N ARG A 13 1.63 10.65 -16.03
CA ARG A 13 0.76 11.11 -17.14
C ARG A 13 0.85 10.14 -18.32
N ARG A 14 2.06 9.71 -18.69
CA ARG A 14 2.25 8.78 -19.80
C ARG A 14 1.63 7.42 -19.54
N ALA A 15 1.75 6.89 -18.32
CA ALA A 15 1.09 5.64 -17.94
C ALA A 15 -0.43 5.73 -18.14
N LEU A 16 -1.04 6.80 -17.64
CA LEU A 16 -2.48 7.03 -17.76
C LEU A 16 -2.93 7.22 -19.21
N GLU A 17 -2.12 7.88 -20.05
CA GLU A 17 -2.40 8.04 -21.49
C GLU A 17 -2.32 6.73 -22.29
N LEU A 18 -1.57 5.74 -21.80
CA LEU A 18 -1.43 4.45 -22.47
C LEU A 18 -2.58 3.49 -22.13
N LEU A 19 -3.19 3.61 -20.94
CA LEU A 19 -4.27 2.72 -20.48
C LEU A 19 -5.44 2.56 -21.48
N PRO A 20 -5.98 3.61 -22.12
CA PRO A 20 -7.08 3.48 -23.07
C PRO A 20 -6.76 2.58 -24.27
N SER A 21 -5.50 2.52 -24.70
CA SER A 21 -5.09 1.63 -25.81
C SER A 21 -5.18 0.14 -25.47
N HIS A 22 -5.28 -0.18 -24.18
CA HIS A 22 -5.51 -1.53 -23.66
C HIS A 22 -6.96 -1.78 -23.24
N GLY A 23 -7.89 -0.88 -23.56
CA GLY A 23 -9.31 -1.00 -23.16
C GLY A 23 -9.56 -0.66 -21.69
N ILE A 24 -8.65 0.08 -21.05
CA ILE A 24 -8.78 0.55 -19.67
C ILE A 24 -9.13 2.04 -19.66
N GLU A 25 -10.29 2.38 -19.13
CA GLU A 25 -10.72 3.77 -18.99
C GLU A 25 -10.32 4.31 -17.61
N VAL A 26 -9.77 5.52 -17.56
CA VAL A 26 -9.43 6.19 -16.29
C VAL A 26 -10.61 7.03 -15.85
N ALA A 27 -11.17 6.73 -14.69
CA ALA A 27 -12.33 7.43 -14.12
C ALA A 27 -11.91 8.58 -13.18
N ALA A 28 -10.90 8.36 -12.35
CA ALA A 28 -10.37 9.35 -11.41
C ALA A 28 -8.88 9.14 -11.16
N VAL A 29 -8.18 10.20 -10.76
CA VAL A 29 -6.77 10.16 -10.37
C VAL A 29 -6.59 11.04 -9.14
N SER A 30 -5.86 10.54 -8.14
CA SER A 30 -5.56 11.28 -6.92
C SER A 30 -4.56 12.41 -7.17
N SER A 31 -4.35 13.25 -6.17
CA SER A 31 -3.17 14.09 -6.05
C SER A 31 -1.89 13.24 -6.03
N LEU A 32 -0.73 13.89 -6.22
CA LEU A 32 0.56 13.24 -6.00
C LEU A 32 0.91 13.25 -4.51
N TYR A 33 1.41 12.13 -4.02
CA TYR A 33 1.80 11.95 -2.63
C TYR A 33 3.30 11.63 -2.57
N GLU A 34 4.08 12.55 -2.03
CA GLU A 34 5.50 12.36 -1.81
C GLU A 34 5.72 11.62 -0.49
N SER A 35 6.42 10.48 -0.55
CA SER A 35 6.73 9.67 0.62
C SER A 35 8.23 9.47 0.78
N ALA A 36 8.67 9.31 2.03
CA ALA A 36 10.05 8.93 2.33
C ALA A 36 10.39 7.60 1.63
N PRO A 37 11.65 7.43 1.17
CA PRO A 37 12.10 6.17 0.61
C PRO A 37 12.07 5.06 1.65
N MET A 38 11.58 3.89 1.24
CA MET A 38 11.67 2.68 2.05
C MET A 38 13.01 1.99 1.74
N GLY A 39 13.92 1.95 2.71
CA GLY A 39 15.24 1.32 2.57
C GLY A 39 16.38 2.30 2.21
N PHE A 40 17.61 1.89 2.53
CA PHE A 40 18.80 2.76 2.46
C PHE A 40 19.21 3.10 1.01
N GLU A 41 18.92 2.23 0.05
CA GLU A 41 19.35 2.36 -1.36
C GLU A 41 18.32 3.07 -2.25
N ALA A 42 17.14 3.40 -1.72
CA ALA A 42 16.08 4.01 -2.52
C ALA A 42 16.37 5.46 -2.95
N GLY A 43 17.31 6.16 -2.30
CA GLY A 43 17.78 7.47 -2.74
C GLY A 43 16.73 8.58 -2.54
N GLN A 44 16.10 9.03 -3.62
CA GLN A 44 15.16 10.16 -3.61
C GLN A 44 13.77 9.75 -3.08
N PRO A 45 12.97 10.70 -2.53
CA PRO A 45 11.58 10.47 -2.18
C PRO A 45 10.76 9.89 -3.35
N PHE A 46 9.79 9.04 -3.03
CA PHE A 46 8.86 8.50 -4.01
C PHE A 46 7.69 9.44 -4.21
N LEU A 47 7.23 9.59 -5.45
CA LEU A 47 5.88 10.04 -5.71
C LEU A 47 4.96 8.84 -5.86
N ASN A 48 3.76 8.97 -5.31
CA ASN A 48 2.73 7.95 -5.32
C ASN A 48 1.39 8.58 -5.74
N ALA A 49 0.55 7.80 -6.40
CA ALA A 49 -0.80 8.20 -6.77
C ALA A 49 -1.68 6.96 -6.98
N ALA A 50 -2.98 7.14 -6.81
CA ALA A 50 -4.00 6.16 -7.16
C ALA A 50 -4.77 6.61 -8.40
N ALA A 51 -5.23 5.64 -9.18
CA ALA A 51 -6.16 5.86 -10.28
C ALA A 51 -7.33 4.88 -10.14
N GLU A 52 -8.54 5.40 -10.27
CA GLU A 52 -9.74 4.59 -10.45
C GLU A 52 -9.87 4.29 -11.94
N ILE A 53 -10.06 3.02 -12.27
CA ILE A 53 -10.15 2.55 -13.65
C ILE A 53 -11.42 1.72 -13.85
N SER A 54 -11.97 1.80 -15.05
CA SER A 54 -13.06 0.95 -15.54
C SER A 54 -12.51 0.02 -16.62
N VAL A 55 -12.78 -1.27 -16.46
CA VAL A 55 -12.27 -2.33 -17.35
C VAL A 55 -13.32 -3.42 -17.56
N THR A 56 -13.19 -4.16 -18.65
CA THR A 56 -13.96 -5.39 -18.91
C THR A 56 -13.12 -6.66 -18.86
N CYS A 57 -11.79 -6.51 -18.75
CA CYS A 57 -10.87 -7.62 -18.56
C CYS A 57 -10.91 -8.14 -17.13
N THR A 58 -10.37 -9.33 -16.91
CA THR A 58 -10.20 -9.92 -15.57
C THR A 58 -9.08 -9.22 -14.78
N ALA A 59 -9.03 -9.43 -13.46
CA ALA A 59 -7.94 -8.92 -12.62
C ALA A 59 -6.54 -9.40 -13.08
N HIS A 60 -6.44 -10.64 -13.57
CA HIS A 60 -5.19 -11.21 -14.08
C HIS A 60 -4.73 -10.53 -15.38
N GLU A 61 -5.65 -10.30 -16.31
CA GLU A 61 -5.36 -9.57 -17.55
C GLU A 61 -5.01 -8.11 -17.25
N CYS A 62 -5.71 -7.48 -16.31
CA CYS A 62 -5.38 -6.13 -15.86
C CYS A 62 -3.96 -6.07 -15.30
N LEU A 63 -3.58 -7.01 -14.41
CA LEU A 63 -2.22 -7.08 -13.88
C LEU A 63 -1.17 -7.23 -15.01
N ALA A 64 -1.43 -8.11 -15.98
CA ALA A 64 -0.53 -8.31 -17.11
C ALA A 64 -0.36 -7.03 -17.96
N ILE A 65 -1.45 -6.28 -18.19
CA ILE A 65 -1.41 -4.98 -18.88
C ILE A 65 -0.57 -3.98 -18.08
N LEU A 66 -0.77 -3.88 -16.76
CA LEU A 66 0.01 -2.97 -15.91
C LEU A 66 1.50 -3.30 -15.97
N GLN A 67 1.87 -4.59 -15.89
CA GLN A 67 3.27 -5.04 -16.02
C GLN A 67 3.87 -4.69 -17.39
N GLN A 68 3.10 -4.87 -18.48
CA GLN A 68 3.54 -4.47 -19.82
C GLN A 68 3.78 -2.96 -19.93
N LEU A 69 2.95 -2.15 -19.27
CA LEU A 69 3.13 -0.70 -19.22
C LEU A 69 4.37 -0.30 -18.43
N GLU A 70 4.68 -0.98 -17.32
CA GLU A 70 5.93 -0.76 -16.58
C GLU A 70 7.16 -0.96 -17.47
N ASP A 71 7.19 -2.06 -18.23
CA ASP A 71 8.30 -2.37 -19.14
C ASP A 71 8.41 -1.32 -20.25
N THR A 72 7.26 -0.89 -20.80
CA THR A 72 7.19 0.18 -21.82
C THR A 72 7.71 1.53 -21.30
N LEU A 73 7.49 1.80 -20.01
CA LEU A 73 7.93 3.02 -19.32
C LEU A 73 9.35 2.90 -18.72
N GLY A 74 10.08 1.84 -19.09
CA GLY A 74 11.49 1.68 -18.75
C GLY A 74 11.74 1.21 -17.32
N ARG A 75 10.83 0.44 -16.72
CA ARG A 75 11.07 -0.26 -15.46
C ARG A 75 12.30 -1.16 -15.59
N VAL A 76 13.31 -0.95 -14.75
CA VAL A 76 14.44 -1.88 -14.61
C VAL A 76 14.50 -2.39 -13.17
N ARG A 77 14.49 -3.72 -13.00
CA ARG A 77 14.48 -4.38 -11.69
C ARG A 77 15.93 -4.72 -11.29
N HIS A 78 16.61 -3.80 -10.61
CA HIS A 78 18.00 -4.00 -10.14
C HIS A 78 18.10 -4.49 -8.70
N THR A 79 17.37 -3.85 -7.77
CA THR A 79 17.45 -4.15 -6.34
C THR A 79 16.07 -4.16 -5.69
N HIS A 80 15.87 -5.01 -4.67
CA HIS A 80 14.68 -4.98 -3.84
C HIS A 80 14.57 -3.63 -3.13
N TRP A 81 13.39 -2.99 -3.17
CA TRP A 81 13.15 -1.60 -2.71
C TRP A 81 14.07 -0.53 -3.32
N GLY A 82 14.72 -0.82 -4.44
CA GLY A 82 15.53 0.15 -5.15
C GLY A 82 14.72 1.25 -5.85
N PRO A 83 15.43 2.25 -6.40
CA PRO A 83 14.83 3.28 -7.23
C PRO A 83 14.14 2.68 -8.46
N ARG A 84 13.00 3.25 -8.88
CA ARG A 84 12.24 2.78 -10.04
C ARG A 84 11.62 3.94 -10.83
N THR A 85 11.50 3.75 -12.14
CA THR A 85 10.82 4.70 -13.03
C THR A 85 9.32 4.74 -12.77
N ILE A 86 8.68 3.57 -12.67
CA ILE A 86 7.27 3.44 -12.28
C ILE A 86 6.94 2.06 -11.72
N ASP A 87 6.01 2.01 -10.76
CA ASP A 87 5.34 0.87 -10.13
C ASP A 87 3.84 0.97 -10.31
N LEU A 88 3.25 -0.03 -10.96
CA LEU A 88 1.83 -0.12 -11.26
C LEU A 88 1.23 -1.34 -10.54
N ASP A 89 0.94 -1.18 -9.26
CA ASP A 89 0.24 -2.19 -8.47
C ASP A 89 -1.27 -2.19 -8.72
N LEU A 90 -1.86 -3.38 -8.88
CA LEU A 90 -3.30 -3.55 -8.85
C LEU A 90 -3.78 -3.61 -7.39
N GLY A 91 -4.25 -2.46 -6.88
CA GLY A 91 -4.60 -2.32 -5.47
C GLY A 91 -5.89 -3.03 -5.05
N LEU A 92 -6.98 -2.77 -5.76
CA LEU A 92 -8.34 -3.27 -5.50
C LEU A 92 -8.99 -3.57 -6.86
N PHE A 93 -9.85 -4.59 -6.93
CA PHE A 93 -10.54 -4.96 -8.18
C PHE A 93 -11.98 -5.41 -7.89
N GLY A 94 -12.94 -4.48 -7.96
CA GLY A 94 -14.32 -4.77 -7.56
C GLY A 94 -14.39 -5.38 -6.16
N ASP A 95 -15.22 -6.40 -5.99
CA ASP A 95 -15.30 -7.21 -4.77
C ASP A 95 -14.45 -8.48 -4.82
N GLU A 96 -13.56 -8.61 -5.83
CA GLU A 96 -12.75 -9.81 -6.03
C GLU A 96 -11.65 -9.93 -4.97
N VAL A 97 -11.39 -11.18 -4.57
CA VAL A 97 -10.30 -11.55 -3.66
C VAL A 97 -9.48 -12.67 -4.30
N HIS A 98 -8.21 -12.38 -4.58
CA HIS A 98 -7.22 -13.29 -5.10
C HIS A 98 -6.05 -13.41 -4.13
N HIS A 99 -5.60 -14.64 -3.89
CA HIS A 99 -4.48 -14.93 -3.01
C HIS A 99 -3.67 -16.09 -3.59
N THR A 100 -3.03 -15.84 -4.73
CA THR A 100 -2.16 -16.78 -5.43
C THR A 100 -0.74 -16.22 -5.52
N ALA A 101 0.21 -17.02 -6.01
CA ALA A 101 1.59 -16.58 -6.21
C ALA A 101 1.69 -15.50 -7.30
N GLU A 102 0.76 -15.50 -8.26
CA GLU A 102 0.74 -14.61 -9.40
C GLU A 102 -0.04 -13.32 -9.13
N LEU A 103 -1.07 -13.37 -8.28
CA LEU A 103 -1.96 -12.25 -8.02
C LEU A 103 -2.44 -12.23 -6.55
N ILE A 104 -2.19 -11.10 -5.89
CA ILE A 104 -2.74 -10.78 -4.56
C ILE A 104 -3.57 -9.50 -4.68
N VAL A 105 -4.89 -9.65 -4.55
CA VAL A 105 -5.86 -8.54 -4.56
C VAL A 105 -6.91 -8.83 -3.48
N PRO A 106 -7.27 -7.90 -2.59
CA PRO A 106 -6.66 -6.58 -2.38
C PRO A 106 -5.17 -6.63 -2.08
N HIS A 107 -4.42 -5.69 -2.65
CA HIS A 107 -3.00 -5.58 -2.38
C HIS A 107 -2.77 -5.20 -0.91
N PRO A 108 -1.94 -5.94 -0.13
CA PRO A 108 -1.81 -5.72 1.31
C PRO A 108 -1.43 -4.30 1.69
N ALA A 109 -0.60 -3.64 0.87
CA ALA A 109 -0.17 -2.26 1.10
C ALA A 109 -1.31 -1.23 1.09
N CYS A 110 -2.39 -1.46 0.33
CA CYS A 110 -3.55 -0.57 0.27
C CYS A 110 -4.32 -0.50 1.59
N SER A 111 -3.99 -1.40 2.51
CA SER A 111 -4.57 -1.41 3.83
C SER A 111 -3.71 -0.64 4.83
N TYR A 112 -2.39 -0.75 4.89
CA TYR A 112 -1.62 -0.14 6.00
C TYR A 112 -0.62 0.96 5.60
N ARG A 113 -0.21 1.04 4.32
CA ARG A 113 0.79 2.01 3.90
C ARG A 113 0.13 3.35 3.60
N ARG A 114 0.53 4.40 4.31
CA ARG A 114 -0.04 5.75 4.18
C ARG A 114 0.06 6.28 2.76
N PHE A 115 1.18 6.05 2.07
CA PHE A 115 1.37 6.44 0.68
C PHE A 115 0.52 5.67 -0.34
N ALA A 116 -0.12 4.56 0.06
CA ALA A 116 -1.05 3.80 -0.78
C ALA A 116 -2.51 4.10 -0.43
N ILE A 117 -2.85 4.11 0.86
CA ILE A 117 -4.24 4.33 1.29
C ILE A 117 -4.68 5.80 1.23
N ASP A 118 -3.80 6.76 1.50
CA ASP A 118 -4.18 8.18 1.46
C ASP A 118 -4.62 8.61 0.05
N PRO A 119 -3.90 8.27 -1.04
CA PRO A 119 -4.39 8.53 -2.40
C PRO A 119 -5.67 7.77 -2.75
N LEU A 120 -5.86 6.54 -2.26
CA LEU A 120 -7.09 5.78 -2.50
C LEU A 120 -8.30 6.41 -1.83
N VAL A 121 -8.15 6.91 -0.59
CA VAL A 121 -9.22 7.61 0.13
C VAL A 121 -9.58 8.94 -0.51
N GLU A 122 -8.64 9.61 -1.18
CA GLU A 122 -8.94 10.84 -1.92
C GLU A 122 -9.98 10.61 -3.03
N ILE A 123 -9.88 9.49 -3.76
CA ILE A 123 -10.72 9.22 -4.93
C ILE A 123 -11.89 8.26 -4.65
N ALA A 124 -11.76 7.36 -3.68
CA ALA A 124 -12.74 6.31 -3.41
C ALA A 124 -12.95 6.09 -1.88
N PRO A 125 -13.32 7.13 -1.11
CA PRO A 125 -13.38 7.03 0.35
C PRO A 125 -14.41 6.03 0.87
N ASP A 126 -15.51 5.83 0.13
CA ASP A 126 -16.63 4.94 0.49
C ASP A 126 -16.49 3.52 -0.06
N PHE A 127 -15.43 3.23 -0.80
CA PHE A 127 -15.20 1.89 -1.30
C PHE A 127 -15.01 0.92 -0.13
N VAL A 128 -15.80 -0.17 -0.11
CA VAL A 128 -15.75 -1.17 0.95
C VAL A 128 -14.70 -2.22 0.60
N HIS A 129 -13.66 -2.33 1.42
CA HIS A 129 -12.59 -3.30 1.22
C HIS A 129 -13.14 -4.74 1.36
N PRO A 130 -13.00 -5.61 0.34
CA PRO A 130 -13.76 -6.87 0.28
C PRO A 130 -13.38 -7.86 1.38
N VAL A 131 -12.14 -7.80 1.88
CA VAL A 131 -11.68 -8.65 3.01
C VAL A 131 -12.06 -8.07 4.38
N MET A 132 -12.04 -6.74 4.54
CA MET A 132 -12.20 -6.10 5.86
C MET A 132 -13.64 -5.65 6.15
N GLY A 133 -14.50 -5.59 5.12
CA GLY A 133 -15.88 -5.12 5.25
C GLY A 133 -16.00 -3.67 5.74
N LYS A 134 -14.96 -2.85 5.56
CA LYS A 134 -14.90 -1.46 6.01
C LYS A 134 -14.61 -0.54 4.82
N GLU A 135 -15.17 0.66 4.87
CA GLU A 135 -14.86 1.73 3.92
C GLU A 135 -13.37 2.12 4.03
N LEU A 136 -12.75 2.50 2.90
CA LEU A 136 -11.36 2.97 2.89
C LEU A 136 -11.13 4.16 3.84
N ARG A 137 -12.09 5.09 3.95
CA ARG A 137 -12.02 6.20 4.93
C ARG A 137 -11.93 5.72 6.37
N SER A 138 -12.67 4.67 6.71
CA SER A 138 -12.70 4.08 8.06
C SER A 138 -11.40 3.32 8.35
N ILE A 139 -10.89 2.65 7.33
CA ILE A 139 -9.60 1.97 7.33
C ILE A 139 -8.46 2.99 7.51
N GLN A 140 -8.44 4.12 6.80
CA GLN A 140 -7.43 5.17 7.01
C GLN A 140 -7.54 5.80 8.40
N LYS A 141 -8.76 6.08 8.87
CA LYS A 141 -8.99 6.72 10.17
C LYS A 141 -8.36 5.94 11.33
N SER A 142 -8.38 4.60 11.31
CA SER A 142 -7.72 3.83 12.36
C SER A 142 -6.19 3.89 12.28
N LEU A 143 -5.59 4.06 11.11
CA LEU A 143 -4.15 4.32 10.96
C LEU A 143 -3.73 5.72 11.43
N LEU A 144 -4.67 6.66 11.50
CA LEU A 144 -4.43 8.02 11.98
C LEU A 144 -4.53 8.13 13.51
N ALA A 145 -5.04 7.11 14.21
CA ALA A 145 -5.13 7.10 15.66
C ALA A 145 -3.74 7.20 16.31
N ARG A 146 -3.60 8.02 17.35
CA ARG A 146 -2.35 8.20 18.10
C ARG A 146 -2.57 8.06 19.61
N PRO A 147 -1.80 7.21 20.31
CA PRO A 147 -0.78 6.32 19.73
C PRO A 147 -1.42 5.24 18.82
N LEU A 148 -0.71 4.79 17.79
CA LEU A 148 -1.19 3.82 16.81
C LEU A 148 -1.30 2.45 17.48
N PRO A 149 -2.51 1.90 17.70
CA PRO A 149 -2.65 0.63 18.39
C PRO A 149 -2.27 -0.52 17.45
N ILE A 150 -1.28 -1.32 17.85
CA ILE A 150 -0.84 -2.50 17.11
C ILE A 150 -0.87 -3.74 18.00
N VAL A 151 -1.08 -4.91 17.40
CA VAL A 151 -0.97 -6.22 18.06
C VAL A 151 0.09 -7.04 17.34
N ILE A 152 0.93 -7.77 18.09
CA ILE A 152 1.87 -8.75 17.53
C ILE A 152 1.47 -10.17 17.95
N SER A 153 1.59 -11.14 17.04
CA SER A 153 1.29 -12.56 17.30
C SER A 153 2.21 -13.50 16.53
N GLY A 154 2.41 -14.71 17.05
CA GLY A 154 3.19 -15.77 16.41
C GLY A 154 4.72 -15.63 16.51
N PHE A 155 5.22 -14.52 17.04
CA PHE A 155 6.65 -14.30 17.29
C PHE A 155 7.16 -15.06 18.53
N ASN A 156 8.41 -15.52 18.50
CA ASN A 156 9.05 -16.11 19.68
C ASN A 156 9.42 -15.02 20.71
N GLN A 157 9.80 -15.43 21.93
CA GLN A 157 10.07 -14.48 23.03
C GLN A 157 11.18 -13.47 22.71
N LYS A 158 12.23 -13.89 21.99
CA LYS A 158 13.35 -13.02 21.61
C LYS A 158 12.89 -11.97 20.59
N GLU A 159 12.16 -12.39 19.56
CA GLU A 159 11.57 -11.49 18.56
C GLU A 159 10.61 -10.49 19.20
N GLN A 160 9.71 -10.94 20.08
CA GLN A 160 8.80 -10.05 20.79
C GLN A 160 9.54 -8.96 21.59
N GLN A 161 10.62 -9.32 22.29
CA GLN A 161 11.45 -8.36 23.01
C GLN A 161 12.15 -7.36 22.08
N GLN A 162 12.67 -7.84 20.94
CA GLN A 162 13.30 -6.97 19.95
C GLN A 162 12.30 -6.00 19.29
N ILE A 163 11.08 -6.48 18.97
CA ILE A 163 10.00 -5.65 18.42
C ILE A 163 9.55 -4.60 19.45
N GLN A 164 9.38 -4.99 20.70
CA GLN A 164 9.07 -4.05 21.80
C GLN A 164 10.14 -2.97 21.93
N GLN A 165 11.42 -3.36 21.90
CA GLN A 165 12.52 -2.41 21.96
C GLN A 165 12.56 -1.48 20.76
N LEU A 166 12.31 -1.99 19.54
CA LEU A 166 12.19 -1.18 18.32
C LEU A 166 11.09 -0.13 18.44
N ILE A 167 9.89 -0.53 18.89
CA ILE A 167 8.76 0.39 19.07
C ILE A 167 9.12 1.50 20.06
N LEU A 168 9.67 1.13 21.23
CA LEU A 168 10.04 2.09 22.26
C LEU A 168 11.12 3.09 21.82
N THR A 169 11.99 2.70 20.90
CA THR A 169 13.16 3.51 20.49
C THR A 169 12.92 4.31 19.21
N GLU A 170 12.21 3.75 18.24
CA GLU A 170 12.06 4.33 16.90
C GLU A 170 10.62 4.76 16.58
N PHE A 171 9.61 4.23 17.28
CA PHE A 171 8.19 4.52 17.02
C PHE A 171 7.43 4.87 18.30
N PRO A 172 7.81 5.95 19.02
CA PRO A 172 7.16 6.35 20.28
C PRO A 172 5.67 6.66 20.12
N GLU A 173 5.21 6.89 18.89
CA GLU A 173 3.82 7.11 18.52
C GLU A 173 3.00 5.82 18.32
N VAL A 174 3.59 4.65 18.52
CA VAL A 174 2.98 3.32 18.40
C VAL A 174 2.73 2.71 19.79
N ASP A 175 1.58 2.10 19.97
CA ASP A 175 1.16 1.47 21.22
C ASP A 175 0.89 -0.01 21.01
N LEU A 176 1.73 -0.84 21.63
CA LEU A 176 1.65 -2.29 21.54
C LEU A 176 0.58 -2.83 22.50
N ARG A 177 -0.51 -3.36 21.95
CA ARG A 177 -1.64 -3.90 22.69
C ARG A 177 -1.56 -5.42 22.87
N PRO A 178 -2.15 -5.95 23.95
CA PRO A 178 -2.32 -7.40 24.11
C PRO A 178 -3.28 -7.96 23.05
N GLN A 179 -3.07 -9.23 22.66
CA GLN A 179 -3.82 -9.91 21.59
C GLN A 179 -5.35 -10.00 21.80
N ASN A 180 -5.81 -9.87 23.03
CA ASN A 180 -7.23 -9.97 23.39
C ASN A 180 -8.01 -8.66 23.20
N GLN A 181 -7.38 -7.59 22.69
CA GLN A 181 -8.05 -6.32 22.38
C GLN A 181 -8.42 -6.24 20.90
N SER A 182 -9.71 -6.01 20.62
CA SER A 182 -10.28 -5.95 19.26
C SER A 182 -10.08 -4.62 18.53
N GLU A 183 -9.42 -3.62 19.14
CA GLU A 183 -9.37 -2.25 18.60
C GLU A 183 -8.03 -1.90 17.90
N ALA A 184 -7.19 -2.89 17.59
CA ALA A 184 -5.91 -2.59 16.93
C ALA A 184 -6.09 -2.16 15.47
N ALA A 185 -5.33 -1.16 15.05
CA ALA A 185 -5.32 -0.69 13.67
C ALA A 185 -4.58 -1.68 12.76
N ILE A 186 -3.55 -2.34 13.30
CA ILE A 186 -2.68 -3.30 12.61
C ILE A 186 -2.42 -4.51 13.50
N PHE A 187 -2.54 -5.71 12.92
CA PHE A 187 -2.16 -6.99 13.49
C PHE A 187 -0.97 -7.54 12.71
N LEU A 188 0.17 -7.63 13.38
CA LEU A 188 1.41 -8.18 12.86
C LEU A 188 1.48 -9.65 13.26
N GLN A 189 1.57 -10.55 12.30
CA GLN A 189 1.59 -11.99 12.56
C GLN A 189 2.79 -12.67 11.90
N ALA A 190 3.59 -13.39 12.69
CA ALA A 190 4.59 -14.33 12.19
C ALA A 190 4.04 -15.75 12.17
N GLY A 191 3.93 -16.35 10.99
CA GLY A 191 3.41 -17.70 10.81
C GLY A 191 1.94 -17.91 11.23
N GLY A 192 1.31 -18.93 10.64
CA GLY A 192 0.00 -19.42 11.08
C GLY A 192 -1.19 -19.07 10.19
N ASN A 193 -2.38 -19.46 10.66
CA ASN A 193 -3.64 -19.48 9.92
C ASN A 193 -4.39 -18.14 10.14
N PRO A 194 -4.85 -17.44 9.09
CA PRO A 194 -5.53 -16.12 9.17
C PRO A 194 -6.76 -16.02 10.08
N ARG A 195 -7.27 -17.16 10.59
CA ARG A 195 -8.54 -17.31 11.28
C ARG A 195 -8.61 -16.73 12.71
N THR A 196 -7.50 -16.26 13.27
CA THR A 196 -7.48 -15.65 14.61
C THR A 196 -7.56 -14.13 14.61
N THR A 197 -7.60 -13.51 13.43
CA THR A 197 -7.68 -12.05 13.29
C THR A 197 -9.13 -11.60 13.39
N PRO A 198 -9.44 -10.55 14.19
CA PRO A 198 -10.74 -9.91 14.12
C PRO A 198 -11.03 -9.48 12.66
N PRO A 199 -12.26 -9.68 12.15
CA PRO A 199 -12.60 -9.38 10.75
C PRO A 199 -12.42 -7.90 10.39
N ASP A 200 -12.33 -7.05 11.40
CA ASP A 200 -12.32 -5.61 11.31
C ASP A 200 -10.88 -5.03 11.35
N CYS A 201 -9.87 -5.91 11.43
CA CYS A 201 -8.48 -5.60 11.65
C CYS A 201 -7.59 -6.00 10.47
N ARG A 202 -6.54 -5.21 10.21
CA ARG A 202 -5.55 -5.51 9.16
C ARG A 202 -4.57 -6.54 9.64
N MET A 203 -4.55 -7.72 9.02
CA MET A 203 -3.50 -8.70 9.24
C MET A 203 -2.37 -8.47 8.24
N ILE A 204 -1.14 -8.36 8.73
CA ILE A 204 0.06 -8.34 7.92
C ILE A 204 0.88 -9.56 8.30
N SER A 205 0.99 -10.51 7.37
CA SER A 205 1.86 -11.66 7.53
C SER A 205 3.30 -11.25 7.28
N PHE A 206 4.21 -11.68 8.15
CA PHE A 206 5.65 -11.46 7.98
C PHE A 206 6.23 -12.35 6.89
N ASP A 207 5.56 -13.45 6.56
CA ASP A 207 5.98 -14.34 5.46
C ASP A 207 5.91 -13.60 4.10
N ASP A 208 5.12 -12.52 4.01
CA ASP A 208 4.95 -11.72 2.80
C ASP A 208 5.94 -10.54 2.72
N VAL A 209 6.75 -10.31 3.76
CA VAL A 209 7.70 -9.20 3.83
C VAL A 209 9.14 -9.74 3.85
N PRO A 210 9.94 -9.49 2.80
CA PRO A 210 11.32 -9.97 2.75
C PRO A 210 12.22 -9.22 3.74
N GLY A 211 13.24 -9.92 4.24
CA GLY A 211 14.20 -9.40 5.22
C GLY A 211 14.13 -10.18 6.53
N ASP A 212 14.88 -9.73 7.54
CA ASP A 212 14.67 -10.24 8.89
C ASP A 212 13.39 -9.64 9.52
N THR A 213 12.88 -10.31 10.56
CA THR A 213 11.65 -9.90 11.25
C THR A 213 11.67 -8.46 11.73
N ILE A 214 12.81 -7.93 12.17
CA ILE A 214 12.91 -6.59 12.74
C ILE A 214 12.92 -5.54 11.64
N GLU A 215 13.63 -5.79 10.55
CA GLU A 215 13.61 -4.95 9.35
C GLU A 215 12.21 -4.89 8.73
N ALA A 216 11.52 -6.04 8.64
CA ALA A 216 10.14 -6.11 8.18
C ALA A 216 9.20 -5.31 9.09
N CYS A 217 9.33 -5.46 10.42
CA CYS A 217 8.57 -4.67 11.40
C CYS A 217 8.80 -3.18 11.21
N LYS A 218 10.06 -2.76 11.12
CA LYS A 218 10.44 -1.36 10.93
C LYS A 218 9.87 -0.79 9.64
N ALA A 219 9.91 -1.55 8.54
CA ALA A 219 9.33 -1.14 7.27
C ALA A 219 7.80 -0.97 7.37
N ILE A 220 7.10 -1.93 7.99
CA ILE A 220 5.65 -1.85 8.18
C ILE A 220 5.26 -0.63 9.01
N LEU A 221 5.92 -0.43 10.16
CA LEU A 221 5.63 0.68 11.06
C LEU A 221 5.95 2.03 10.40
N SER A 222 7.09 2.16 9.72
CA SER A 222 7.44 3.37 8.97
C SER A 222 6.37 3.71 7.93
N ALA A 223 5.92 2.71 7.16
CA ALA A 223 4.89 2.93 6.14
C ALA A 223 3.51 3.27 6.74
N ALA A 224 3.22 2.82 7.97
CA ALA A 224 1.97 3.11 8.67
C ALA A 224 1.97 4.46 9.41
N THR A 225 3.12 4.91 9.92
CA THR A 225 3.21 6.13 10.72
C THR A 225 3.59 7.37 9.93
N LEU A 226 4.44 7.23 8.91
CA LEU A 226 4.90 8.36 8.10
C LEU A 226 3.79 8.85 7.16
N ALA A 227 3.30 10.06 7.42
CA ALA A 227 2.35 10.71 6.54
C ALA A 227 3.05 11.20 5.25
N PRO A 228 2.53 10.87 4.06
CA PRO A 228 3.03 11.46 2.82
C PRO A 228 2.68 12.95 2.72
N HIS A 229 3.50 13.71 2.00
CA HIS A 229 3.24 15.10 1.67
C HIS A 229 2.43 15.20 0.38
N ILE A 230 1.28 15.88 0.44
CA ILE A 230 0.45 16.12 -0.73
C ILE A 230 1.12 17.16 -1.62
N ARG A 231 1.38 16.79 -2.87
CA ARG A 231 1.77 17.69 -3.95
C ARG A 231 0.56 17.90 -4.86
N HIS A 232 -0.10 19.04 -4.68
CA HIS A 232 -1.21 19.43 -5.55
C HIS A 232 -0.72 19.57 -6.98
N ASN A 233 -1.20 18.68 -7.84
CA ASN A 233 -0.83 18.70 -9.24
C ASN A 233 -1.94 19.32 -10.09
N ARG A 234 -1.56 20.19 -11.04
CA ARG A 234 -2.49 20.90 -11.94
C ARG A 234 -2.68 20.19 -13.29
N PHE A 235 -2.14 18.99 -13.47
CA PHE A 235 -1.97 18.37 -14.79
C PHE A 235 -2.94 17.24 -15.13
N PHE A 236 -3.65 16.67 -14.17
CA PHE A 236 -4.75 15.77 -14.50
C PHE A 236 -5.96 16.66 -14.82
N PRO A 237 -6.37 16.79 -16.11
CA PRO A 237 -7.60 17.52 -16.40
C PRO A 237 -8.70 16.87 -15.58
N ASN A 238 -9.61 17.67 -14.99
CA ASN A 238 -10.80 17.17 -14.33
C ASN A 238 -11.44 16.12 -15.24
N ILE A 239 -11.22 14.84 -14.98
CA ILE A 239 -11.93 13.77 -15.64
C ILE A 239 -13.32 13.87 -15.01
N SER A 240 -14.16 14.65 -15.69
CA SER A 240 -15.48 15.00 -15.19
C SER A 240 -16.24 13.71 -14.93
N SER A 241 -16.59 13.47 -13.66
CA SER A 241 -17.63 12.53 -13.28
C SER A 241 -18.86 12.82 -14.13
N LYS A 242 -19.27 11.87 -14.97
CA LYS A 242 -20.61 11.84 -15.53
C LYS A 242 -21.54 11.14 -14.55
#